data_AF-A0A1B8Q6K6-F1
#
_entry.id   AF-A0A1B8Q6K6-F1
#
_cell.length_a   1.000
_cell.length_b   1.000
_cell.length_c   1.000
_cell.angle_alpha   90.00
_cell.angle_beta   90.00
_cell.angle_gamma   90.00
#
_symmetry.space_group_name_H-M   'P 1'
#
loop_
_entity.id
_entity.type
_entity.pdbx_description
1 polymer ?
#
loop_
_entity_poly.entity_id
_entity_poly.type
_entity_poly.pdbx_seq_one_letter_code
_entity_poly.pdbx_strand_id
1 'polypeptide(L)'
;MPHTSPSSLPAYDYLVELLSQTDDSDFIREILAALLTEKEQKEIANRIQIFALFQQALPQREIAERLGVGIATVSRGAKAYGQHDINQLLPNLSHLNL
;
A
#
# COMPACT_ATOMS: atom_id res chain seq x y z
N MET A 1 12.58 33.68 16.95
CA MET A 1 12.42 32.22 16.91
C MET A 1 10.93 31.96 16.90
N PRO A 2 10.31 31.53 15.79
CA PRO A 2 8.90 31.19 15.86
C PRO A 2 8.78 29.89 16.64
N HIS A 3 8.12 29.98 17.79
CA HIS A 3 7.59 28.84 18.50
C HIS A 3 6.43 28.29 17.65
N THR A 4 6.67 27.22 16.89
CA THR A 4 5.58 26.43 16.32
C THR A 4 4.88 25.72 17.47
N SER A 5 3.64 26.16 17.75
CA SER A 5 2.70 25.50 18.64
C SER A 5 2.62 24.00 18.37
N PRO A 6 2.33 23.15 19.38
CA PRO A 6 2.19 21.72 19.19
C PRO A 6 1.08 21.45 18.17
N SER A 7 1.43 20.85 17.04
CA SER A 7 0.47 20.39 16.03
C SER A 7 -0.45 19.36 16.68
N SER A 8 -1.71 19.70 16.94
CA SER A 8 -2.72 18.76 17.45
C SER A 8 -3.27 17.88 16.33
N LEU A 9 -2.40 17.34 15.48
CA LEU A 9 -2.78 16.48 14.37
C LEU A 9 -3.20 15.11 14.92
N PRO A 10 -4.28 14.50 14.38
CA PRO A 10 -4.54 13.09 14.60
C PRO A 10 -3.32 12.25 14.20
N ALA A 11 -3.06 11.16 14.93
CA ALA A 11 -1.86 10.36 14.73
C ALA A 11 -1.67 9.86 13.29
N TYR A 12 -2.79 9.58 12.59
CA TYR A 12 -2.76 9.19 11.18
C TYR A 12 -2.29 10.34 10.27
N ASP A 13 -2.82 11.54 10.47
CA ASP A 13 -2.45 12.73 9.68
C ASP A 13 -1.00 13.14 9.95
N TYR A 14 -0.52 13.00 11.19
CA TYR A 14 0.90 13.18 11.51
C TYR A 14 1.79 12.23 10.69
N LEU A 15 1.43 10.95 10.59
CA LEU A 15 2.21 9.98 9.80
C LEU A 15 2.20 10.34 8.31
N VAL A 16 1.03 10.71 7.76
CA VAL A 16 0.92 11.13 6.36
C VAL A 16 1.78 12.35 6.09
N GLU A 17 1.73 13.37 6.96
CA GLU A 17 2.56 14.57 6.84
C GLU A 17 4.05 14.23 6.91
N LEU A 18 4.47 13.43 7.89
CA LEU A 18 5.87 13.00 8.03
C LEU A 18 6.39 12.28 6.78
N LEU A 19 5.61 11.35 6.23
CA LEU A 19 5.99 10.60 5.02
C LEU A 19 5.99 11.48 3.76
N SER A 20 5.24 12.59 3.74
CA SER A 20 5.19 13.52 2.62
C SER A 20 6.34 14.54 2.57
N GLN A 21 7.07 14.70 3.68
CA GLN A 21 8.12 15.71 3.84
C GLN A 21 9.52 15.22 3.44
N THR A 22 9.66 13.95 3.07
CA THR A 22 10.94 13.31 2.75
C THR A 22 10.84 12.46 1.48
N ASP A 23 11.91 12.44 0.71
CA ASP A 23 12.13 11.57 -0.45
C ASP A 23 13.15 10.45 -0.16
N ASP A 24 13.66 10.38 1.08
CA ASP A 24 14.58 9.35 1.54
C ASP A 24 13.84 8.01 1.77
N SER A 25 14.04 7.09 0.83
CA SER A 25 13.41 5.77 0.88
C SER A 25 13.89 4.90 2.04
N ASP A 26 15.13 5.07 2.50
CA ASP A 26 15.67 4.28 3.62
C ASP A 26 15.05 4.75 4.92
N PHE A 27 14.92 6.07 5.10
CA PHE A 27 14.21 6.64 6.24
C PHE A 27 12.73 6.24 6.28
N ILE A 28 12.03 6.27 5.14
CA ILE A 28 10.64 5.80 5.04
C ILE A 28 10.55 4.30 5.41
N ARG A 29 11.50 3.49 4.94
CA ARG A 29 11.54 2.06 5.26
C ARG A 29 11.74 1.81 6.75
N GLU A 30 12.60 2.57 7.42
CA GLU A 30 12.80 2.47 8.87
C GLU A 30 11.54 2.85 9.65
N ILE A 31 10.84 3.92 9.26
CA ILE A 31 9.57 4.31 9.87
C ILE A 31 8.55 3.18 9.76
N LEU A 32 8.36 2.64 8.55
CA LEU A 32 7.38 1.56 8.33
C LEU A 32 7.79 0.26 9.05
N ALA A 33 9.07 -0.05 9.13
CA ALA A 33 9.57 -1.21 9.88
C ALA A 33 9.35 -1.07 11.40
N ALA A 34 9.40 0.16 11.93
CA ALA A 34 9.12 0.44 13.34
C ALA A 34 7.61 0.38 13.66
N LEU A 35 6.75 0.75 12.71
CA LEU A 35 5.30 0.80 12.91
C LEU A 35 4.57 -0.50 12.61
N LEU A 36 5.09 -1.28 11.65
CA LEU A 36 4.41 -2.46 11.10
C LEU A 36 5.18 -3.73 11.43
N THR A 37 4.46 -4.75 11.87
CA THR A 37 4.99 -6.10 11.96
C THR A 37 5.38 -6.64 10.58
N GLU A 38 6.28 -7.62 10.53
CA GLU A 38 6.64 -8.29 9.28
C GLU A 38 5.41 -8.87 8.55
N LYS A 39 4.41 -9.31 9.31
CA LYS A 39 3.16 -9.83 8.75
C LYS A 39 2.37 -8.73 8.05
N GLU A 40 2.20 -7.56 8.67
CA GLU A 40 1.50 -6.43 8.08
C GLU A 40 2.22 -5.89 6.84
N GLN A 41 3.55 -5.84 6.86
CA GLN A 41 4.35 -5.49 5.68
C GLN A 41 4.10 -6.45 4.51
N LYS A 42 4.07 -7.78 4.78
CA LYS A 42 3.72 -8.79 3.77
C LYS A 42 2.29 -8.65 3.27
N GLU A 43 1.34 -8.30 4.14
CA GLU A 43 -0.05 -8.06 3.74
C GLU A 43 -0.19 -6.84 2.82
N ILE A 44 0.54 -5.74 3.09
CA ILE A 44 0.61 -4.57 2.20
C ILE A 44 1.26 -4.95 0.86
N ALA A 45 2.36 -5.70 0.88
CA ALA A 45 3.00 -6.18 -0.33
C ALA A 45 2.04 -7.02 -1.19
N ASN A 46 1.37 -8.01 -0.60
CA ASN A 46 0.35 -8.81 -1.28
C ASN A 46 -0.77 -7.94 -1.86
N ARG A 47 -1.17 -6.87 -1.17
CA ARG A 47 -2.19 -5.94 -1.66
C ARG A 47 -1.75 -5.24 -2.95
N ILE A 48 -0.50 -4.79 -2.99
CA ILE A 48 0.10 -4.16 -4.18
C ILE A 48 0.19 -5.16 -5.33
N GLN A 49 0.59 -6.41 -5.06
CA GLN A 49 0.65 -7.46 -6.09
C GLN A 49 -0.73 -7.80 -6.66
N ILE A 50 -1.77 -7.85 -5.82
CA ILE A 50 -3.16 -8.03 -6.27
C ILE A 50 -3.58 -6.89 -7.21
N PHE A 51 -3.25 -5.64 -6.87
CA PHE A 51 -3.54 -4.48 -7.73
C PHE A 51 -2.77 -4.53 -9.05
N ALA A 52 -1.50 -4.91 -9.01
CA ALA A 52 -0.69 -5.10 -10.21
C ALA A 52 -1.30 -6.12 -11.18
N LEU A 53 -1.78 -7.25 -10.68
CA LEU A 53 -2.43 -8.28 -11.51
C LEU A 53 -3.80 -7.83 -12.01
N PHE A 54 -4.55 -7.03 -11.26
CA PHE A 54 -5.76 -6.41 -11.80
C PHE A 54 -5.46 -5.40 -12.92
N GLN A 55 -4.36 -4.62 -12.83
CA GLN A 55 -3.92 -3.75 -13.92
C GLN A 55 -3.55 -4.55 -15.19
N GLN A 56 -3.08 -5.79 -15.02
CA GLN A 56 -2.85 -6.74 -16.11
C GLN A 56 -4.14 -7.45 -16.60
N ALA A 57 -5.31 -7.03 -16.13
CA ALA A 57 -6.63 -7.59 -16.47
C ALA A 57 -6.85 -9.07 -16.10
N LEU A 58 -6.19 -9.57 -15.05
CA LEU A 58 -6.37 -10.94 -14.59
C LEU A 58 -7.67 -11.16 -13.80
N PRO A 59 -8.30 -12.35 -13.93
CA PRO A 59 -9.45 -12.74 -13.13
C PRO A 59 -9.02 -13.11 -11.69
N GLN A 60 -9.92 -12.89 -10.71
CA GLN A 60 -9.62 -13.10 -9.28
C GLN A 60 -9.10 -14.51 -8.92
N ARG A 61 -9.61 -15.55 -9.61
CA ARG A 61 -9.18 -16.93 -9.36
C ARG A 61 -7.72 -17.15 -9.75
N GLU A 62 -7.34 -16.66 -10.92
CA GLU A 62 -5.95 -16.75 -11.38
C GLU A 62 -5.00 -15.94 -10.48
N ILE A 63 -5.44 -14.77 -9.99
CA ILE A 63 -4.68 -13.98 -9.02
C ILE A 63 -4.47 -14.75 -7.71
N ALA A 64 -5.52 -15.40 -7.20
CA ALA A 64 -5.44 -16.20 -5.98
C ALA A 64 -4.44 -17.36 -6.12
N GLU A 65 -4.48 -18.06 -7.26
CA GLU A 65 -3.57 -19.14 -7.60
C GLU A 65 -2.12 -18.66 -7.72
N ARG A 66 -1.87 -17.58 -8.50
CA ARG A 66 -0.52 -17.03 -8.70
C ARG A 66 0.13 -16.57 -7.40
N LEU A 67 -0.62 -15.94 -6.52
CA LEU A 67 -0.10 -15.40 -5.25
C LEU A 67 -0.16 -16.42 -4.10
N GLY A 68 -0.74 -17.60 -4.30
CA GLY A 68 -0.92 -18.60 -3.24
C GLY A 68 -1.79 -18.11 -2.07
N VAL A 69 -2.74 -17.19 -2.33
CA VAL A 69 -3.63 -16.61 -1.31
C VAL A 69 -5.07 -17.10 -1.48
N GLY A 70 -5.84 -17.07 -0.39
CA GLY A 70 -7.26 -17.40 -0.46
C GLY A 70 -8.08 -16.41 -1.31
N ILE A 71 -9.12 -16.90 -1.98
CA ILE A 71 -10.00 -16.08 -2.83
C ILE A 71 -10.58 -14.88 -2.08
N ALA A 72 -10.88 -15.01 -0.79
CA ALA A 72 -11.41 -13.92 0.04
C ALA A 72 -10.44 -12.72 0.14
N THR A 73 -9.13 -12.97 0.13
CA THR A 73 -8.10 -11.92 0.10
C THR A 73 -8.17 -11.16 -1.22
N VAL A 74 -8.27 -11.87 -2.33
CA VAL A 74 -8.40 -11.27 -3.66
C VAL A 74 -9.74 -10.54 -3.84
N SER A 75 -10.83 -11.03 -3.27
CA SER A 75 -12.13 -10.34 -3.33
C SER A 75 -12.14 -9.02 -2.55
N ARG A 76 -11.51 -8.96 -1.37
CA ARG A 76 -11.26 -7.68 -0.67
C ARG A 76 -10.33 -6.78 -1.49
N GLY A 77 -9.35 -7.42 -2.15
CA GLY A 77 -8.57 -6.92 -3.28
C GLY A 77 -9.38 -6.08 -4.26
N ALA A 78 -10.21 -6.78 -5.02
CA ALA A 78 -11.07 -6.28 -6.08
C ALA A 78 -12.02 -5.18 -5.60
N LYS A 79 -12.60 -5.34 -4.40
CA LYS A 79 -13.51 -4.34 -3.84
C LYS A 79 -12.83 -2.97 -3.73
N ALA A 80 -11.66 -2.88 -3.10
CA ALA A 80 -10.97 -1.60 -3.01
C ALA A 80 -10.45 -1.11 -4.36
N TYR A 81 -10.02 -2.03 -5.24
CA TYR A 81 -9.60 -1.67 -6.60
C TYR A 81 -10.73 -1.00 -7.41
N GLY A 82 -11.98 -1.42 -7.21
CA GLY A 82 -13.14 -0.78 -7.84
C GLY A 82 -13.68 0.46 -7.11
N GLN A 83 -13.32 0.66 -5.83
CA GLN A 83 -13.77 1.83 -5.04
C GLN A 83 -12.85 3.04 -5.17
N HIS A 84 -11.59 2.82 -5.55
CA HIS A 84 -10.59 3.87 -5.71
C HIS A 84 -10.02 3.82 -7.12
N ASP A 85 -9.62 4.97 -7.67
CA ASP A 85 -8.88 4.99 -8.93
C ASP A 85 -7.43 4.53 -8.69
N ILE A 86 -7.23 3.23 -8.57
CA ILE A 86 -5.90 2.64 -8.34
C ILE A 86 -4.95 2.91 -9.51
N ASN A 87 -5.47 3.06 -10.73
CA ASN A 87 -4.62 3.41 -11.88
C ASN A 87 -4.01 4.81 -11.73
N GLN A 88 -4.79 5.76 -11.18
CA GLN A 88 -4.29 7.09 -10.86
C GLN A 88 -3.38 7.10 -9.63
N LEU A 89 -3.78 6.41 -8.56
CA LEU A 89 -3.08 6.47 -7.27
C LEU A 89 -1.78 5.65 -7.25
N LEU A 90 -1.74 4.53 -7.96
CA LEU A 90 -0.61 3.61 -8.06
C LEU A 90 -0.37 3.26 -9.53
N PRO A 91 0.21 4.17 -10.32
CA PRO A 91 0.44 3.93 -11.73
C PRO A 91 1.55 2.90 -11.96
N ASN A 92 1.48 2.20 -13.09
CA ASN A 92 2.54 1.30 -13.59
C ASN A 92 2.87 0.10 -12.68
N LEU A 93 1.94 -0.38 -11.85
CA LEU A 93 2.18 -1.59 -11.04
C LEU A 93 2.31 -2.85 -11.89
N SER A 94 1.76 -2.86 -13.11
CA SER A 94 1.88 -3.99 -14.06
C SER A 94 3.33 -4.37 -14.39
N HIS A 95 4.31 -3.51 -14.14
CA HIS A 95 5.74 -3.77 -14.36
C HIS A 95 6.46 -4.42 -13.17
N LEU A 96 5.77 -4.63 -12.05
CA LEU A 96 6.35 -5.35 -10.92
C LEU A 96 6.71 -6.78 -11.34
N ASN A 97 7.89 -7.24 -10.91
CA ASN A 97 8.28 -8.63 -11.02
C ASN A 97 7.52 -9.41 -9.93
N LEU A 98 6.52 -10.19 -10.35
CA LEU A 98 5.62 -10.97 -9.50
C LEU A 98 5.90 -12.46 -9.61
#